data_AF-A0A916VPE0-F1
#
_entry.id   AF-A0A916VPE0-F1
#
_cell.length_a   1.000
_cell.length_b   1.000
_cell.length_c   1.000
_cell.angle_alpha   90.00
_cell.angle_beta   90.00
_cell.angle_gamma   90.00
#
_symmetry.space_group_name_H-M   'P 1'
#
loop_
_entity.id
_entity.type
_entity.pdbx_description
1 polymer ?
#
loop_
_entity_poly.entity_id
_entity_poly.type
_entity_poly.pdbx_seq_one_letter_code
_entity_poly.pdbx_strand_id
1 'polypeptide(L)'
;MPFVVYLSDKQVLSKEKTNGDSMLKEFRNFIARGNVMDMAVGIIIGAAFTAIVKSMVDDLINPFIGLFTGGVDFTNQFIILSGDGTYESLAEAREAGAAVFAYGSFMMAVINFLIIAFVVFQLVRTVNKVKEAAAKKDEMPAEEAAPAGPSELEVLLQIRDSLQQK
;
A
#
# COMPACT_ATOMS: atom_id res chain seq x y z
N MET A 1 15.65 51.21 44.96
CA MET A 1 15.20 50.96 43.57
C MET A 1 14.82 49.49 43.26
N PRO A 2 14.18 48.68 44.15
CA PRO A 2 13.87 47.27 43.79
C PRO A 2 12.48 47.05 43.17
N PHE A 3 11.56 48.02 43.24
CA PHE A 3 10.16 47.82 42.83
C PHE A 3 9.93 47.85 41.30
N VAL A 4 10.77 48.55 40.54
CA VAL A 4 10.65 48.65 39.07
C VAL A 4 11.08 47.36 38.37
N VAL A 5 12.04 46.62 38.95
CA VAL A 5 12.52 45.35 38.40
C VAL A 5 11.43 44.26 38.50
N TYR A 6 10.66 44.25 39.59
CA TYR A 6 9.58 43.28 39.80
C TYR A 6 8.39 43.43 38.84
N LEU A 7 8.14 44.65 38.35
CA LEU A 7 7.08 44.93 37.38
C LEU A 7 7.53 44.63 35.95
N SER A 8 8.81 44.86 35.63
CA SER A 8 9.38 44.41 34.35
C SER A 8 9.30 42.88 34.22
N ASP A 9 9.67 42.12 35.25
CA ASP A 9 9.61 40.65 35.18
C ASP A 9 8.18 40.12 35.05
N LYS A 10 7.18 40.70 35.75
CA LYS A 10 5.78 40.29 35.58
C LYS A 10 5.19 40.61 34.20
N GLN A 11 5.69 41.65 33.52
CA GLN A 11 5.26 41.98 32.15
C GLN A 11 5.92 41.08 31.10
N VAL A 12 7.11 40.56 31.39
CA VAL A 12 7.81 39.58 30.54
C VAL A 12 7.15 38.19 30.67
N LEU A 13 6.72 37.78 31.87
CA LEU A 13 6.10 36.47 32.10
C LEU A 13 4.64 36.33 31.61
N SER A 14 3.97 37.43 31.25
CA SER A 14 2.57 37.39 30.78
C SER A 14 2.42 37.32 29.26
N LYS A 15 3.51 37.40 28.48
CA LYS A 15 3.48 37.48 27.01
C LYS A 15 3.97 36.25 26.27
N GLU A 16 4.11 35.11 26.93
CA GLU A 16 4.19 33.83 26.23
C GLU A 16 2.78 33.27 26.04
N LYS A 17 2.00 33.92 25.17
CA LYS A 17 0.84 33.26 24.58
C LYS A 17 1.39 32.07 23.80
N THR A 18 1.27 30.89 24.37
CA THR A 18 1.22 29.64 23.64
C THR A 18 0.17 29.79 22.56
N ASN A 19 0.59 30.20 21.37
CA ASN A 19 -0.14 29.92 20.14
C ASN A 19 -0.04 28.40 19.95
N GLY A 20 -0.79 27.67 20.78
CA GLY A 20 -1.08 26.27 20.58
C GLY A 20 -2.02 26.21 19.39
N ASP A 21 -1.46 26.21 18.19
CA ASP A 21 -2.06 25.38 17.17
C ASP A 21 -2.08 23.99 17.79
N SER A 22 -3.26 23.54 18.22
CA SER A 22 -3.37 22.29 18.97
C SER A 22 -2.72 21.18 18.16
N MET A 23 -2.12 20.18 18.82
CA MET A 23 -1.53 18.98 18.19
C MET A 23 -2.39 18.43 17.02
N LEU A 24 -3.72 18.59 17.09
CA LEU A 24 -4.67 18.25 16.03
C LEU A 24 -4.52 19.08 14.73
N LYS A 25 -4.22 20.38 14.81
CA LYS A 25 -3.90 21.22 13.64
C LYS A 25 -2.55 20.83 13.05
N GLU A 26 -1.54 20.60 13.87
CA GLU A 26 -0.23 20.14 13.41
C GLU A 26 -0.33 18.77 12.74
N PHE A 27 -1.10 17.86 13.32
CA PHE A 27 -1.42 16.56 12.74
C PHE A 27 -2.23 16.67 11.45
N ARG A 28 -3.23 17.56 11.39
CA ARG A 28 -3.98 17.84 10.16
C ARG A 28 -3.03 18.36 9.06
N ASN A 29 -2.14 19.28 9.39
CA ASN A 29 -1.15 19.81 8.46
C ASN A 29 -0.13 18.73 8.04
N PHE A 30 0.23 17.81 8.95
CA PHE A 30 1.09 16.67 8.67
C PHE A 30 0.47 15.71 7.65
N ILE A 31 -0.81 15.33 7.85
CA ILE A 31 -1.55 14.41 6.97
C ILE A 31 -1.96 15.08 5.66
N ALA A 32 -2.19 16.41 5.68
CA ALA A 32 -2.46 17.18 4.47
C ALA A 32 -1.27 17.27 3.50
N ARG A 33 -0.08 16.78 3.88
CA ARG A 33 0.99 16.52 2.92
C ARG A 33 0.52 15.39 2.00
N GLY A 34 0.01 15.74 0.81
CA GLY A 34 -0.68 14.85 -0.13
C GLY A 34 -0.01 13.48 -0.35
N ASN A 35 1.33 13.43 -0.39
CA ASN A 35 2.09 12.18 -0.50
C ASN A 35 1.80 11.14 0.61
N VAL A 36 1.47 11.57 1.84
CA VAL A 36 1.16 10.66 2.95
C VAL A 36 -0.27 10.11 2.84
N MET A 37 -1.22 10.95 2.42
CA MET A 37 -2.62 10.54 2.26
C MET A 37 -2.75 9.48 1.16
N ASP A 38 -2.14 9.71 0.00
CA ASP A 38 -2.19 8.77 -1.13
C ASP A 38 -1.50 7.44 -0.78
N MET A 39 -0.37 7.50 -0.06
CA MET A 39 0.31 6.31 0.44
C MET A 39 -0.54 5.54 1.46
N ALA A 40 -1.20 6.24 2.40
CA ALA A 40 -2.06 5.62 3.39
C ALA A 40 -3.25 4.90 2.76
N VAL A 41 -3.92 5.55 1.80
CA VAL A 41 -5.03 4.95 1.05
C VAL A 41 -4.53 3.72 0.26
N GLY A 42 -3.37 3.81 -0.39
CA GLY A 42 -2.76 2.69 -1.11
C GLY A 42 -2.48 1.47 -0.22
N ILE A 43 -1.96 1.66 0.99
CA ILE A 43 -1.68 0.59 1.95
C ILE A 43 -2.97 -0.06 2.44
N ILE A 44 -3.97 0.75 2.82
CA ILE A 44 -5.25 0.24 3.35
C ILE A 44 -5.97 -0.59 2.29
N ILE A 45 -6.06 -0.08 1.06
CA ILE A 45 -6.69 -0.79 -0.06
C ILE A 45 -5.88 -2.05 -0.41
N GLY A 46 -4.54 -1.97 -0.40
CA GLY A 46 -3.68 -3.12 -0.66
C GLY A 46 -3.87 -4.26 0.35
N ALA A 47 -3.98 -3.92 1.65
CA ALA A 47 -4.25 -4.90 2.70
C ALA A 47 -5.64 -5.54 2.55
N ALA A 48 -6.68 -4.72 2.32
CA ALA A 48 -8.04 -5.21 2.11
C ALA A 48 -8.14 -6.11 0.87
N PHE A 49 -7.51 -5.72 -0.24
CA PHE A 49 -7.49 -6.51 -1.47
C PHE A 49 -6.77 -7.84 -1.28
N THR A 50 -5.62 -7.84 -0.60
CA THR A 50 -4.87 -9.06 -0.28
C THR A 50 -5.74 -10.02 0.56
N ALA A 51 -6.49 -9.50 1.53
CA ALA A 51 -7.41 -10.30 2.34
C ALA A 51 -8.55 -10.93 1.50
N ILE A 52 -9.11 -10.19 0.54
CA ILE A 52 -10.14 -10.70 -0.38
C ILE A 52 -9.57 -11.83 -1.24
N VAL A 53 -8.37 -11.65 -1.82
CA VAL A 53 -7.73 -12.70 -2.64
C VAL A 53 -7.43 -13.93 -1.78
N LYS A 54 -6.94 -13.74 -0.56
CA LYS A 54 -6.70 -14.84 0.39
C LYS A 54 -7.99 -15.60 0.71
N SER A 55 -9.09 -14.91 1.03
CA SER A 55 -10.39 -15.55 1.29
C SER A 55 -10.91 -16.29 0.05
N MET A 56 -10.72 -15.75 -1.16
CA MET A 56 -11.07 -16.49 -2.39
C MET A 56 -10.27 -17.79 -2.52
N VAL A 57 -8.99 -17.78 -2.17
CA VAL A 57 -8.17 -19.01 -2.19
C VAL A 57 -8.64 -19.97 -1.10
N ASP A 58 -8.79 -19.48 0.12
CA ASP A 58 -9.08 -20.31 1.29
C ASP A 58 -10.52 -20.88 1.27
N ASP A 59 -11.50 -20.08 0.86
CA ASP A 59 -12.93 -20.39 0.98
C ASP A 59 -13.53 -20.94 -0.33
N LEU A 60 -12.91 -20.64 -1.48
CA LEU A 60 -13.39 -21.14 -2.77
C LEU A 60 -12.43 -22.17 -3.36
N ILE A 61 -11.15 -21.82 -3.54
CA ILE A 61 -10.20 -22.72 -4.21
C ILE A 61 -9.88 -23.96 -3.36
N ASN A 62 -9.65 -23.83 -2.06
CA ASN A 62 -9.30 -24.98 -1.22
C ASN A 62 -10.41 -26.05 -1.16
N PRO A 63 -11.70 -25.71 -0.99
CA PRO A 63 -12.77 -26.71 -1.07
C PRO A 63 -12.85 -27.40 -2.43
N PHE A 64 -12.63 -26.68 -3.53
CA PHE A 64 -12.58 -27.30 -4.86
C PHE A 64 -11.41 -28.29 -4.97
N ILE A 65 -10.21 -27.88 -4.57
CA ILE A 65 -9.04 -28.78 -4.54
C ILE A 65 -9.34 -30.00 -3.67
N GLY A 66 -9.88 -29.78 -2.46
CA GLY A 66 -10.28 -30.83 -1.53
C GLY A 66 -11.27 -31.81 -2.14
N LEU A 67 -12.27 -31.34 -2.90
CA LEU A 67 -13.23 -32.22 -3.58
C LEU A 67 -12.53 -33.14 -4.59
N PHE A 68 -11.56 -32.63 -5.36
CA PHE A 68 -10.82 -33.43 -6.35
C PHE A 68 -9.78 -34.36 -5.73
N THR A 69 -9.26 -34.04 -4.55
CA THR A 69 -8.26 -34.84 -3.84
C THR A 69 -8.87 -35.81 -2.82
N GLY A 70 -10.20 -35.88 -2.73
CA GLY A 70 -10.92 -36.82 -1.86
C GLY A 70 -11.07 -36.35 -0.40
N GLY A 71 -11.10 -35.03 -0.17
CA GLY A 71 -11.23 -34.40 1.14
C GLY A 71 -9.90 -34.14 1.85
N VAL A 72 -8.77 -34.25 1.15
CA VAL A 72 -7.45 -34.00 1.74
C VAL A 72 -7.26 -32.51 1.96
N ASP A 73 -7.22 -32.10 3.22
CA ASP A 73 -6.78 -30.77 3.62
C ASP A 73 -5.25 -30.72 3.70
N PHE A 74 -4.64 -30.13 2.67
CA PHE A 74 -3.19 -29.92 2.61
C PHE A 74 -2.68 -28.99 3.70
N THR A 75 -3.52 -28.15 4.31
CA THR A 75 -3.12 -27.25 5.40
C THR A 75 -2.74 -28.05 6.64
N ASN A 76 -3.45 -29.16 6.90
CA ASN A 76 -3.24 -30.04 8.04
C ASN A 76 -2.18 -31.13 7.82
N GLN A 77 -1.39 -31.03 6.74
CA GLN A 77 -0.25 -31.91 6.51
C GLN A 77 0.98 -31.37 7.26
N PHE A 78 1.35 -32.03 8.35
CA PHE A 78 2.51 -31.69 9.17
C PHE A 78 3.23 -32.94 9.68
N ILE A 79 4.49 -32.76 10.09
CA ILE A 79 5.30 -33.79 10.75
C ILE A 79 5.63 -33.27 12.16
N ILE A 80 5.42 -34.08 13.19
CA ILE A 80 5.80 -33.73 14.57
C ILE A 80 7.31 -33.96 14.72
N LEU A 81 8.04 -32.92 15.12
CA LEU A 81 9.48 -32.95 15.34
C LEU A 81 9.84 -33.22 16.81
N SER A 82 9.03 -32.73 17.74
CA SER A 82 9.16 -33.01 19.17
C SER A 82 7.84 -32.81 19.91
N GLY A 83 7.49 -33.75 20.78
CA GLY A 83 6.23 -33.79 21.52
C GLY A 83 5.60 -35.18 21.44
N ASP A 84 5.01 -35.65 22.53
CA ASP A 84 4.35 -36.96 22.59
C ASP A 84 2.86 -36.78 22.27
N GLY A 85 2.41 -37.33 21.16
CA GLY A 85 0.99 -37.31 20.78
C GLY A 85 0.74 -37.46 19.29
N THR A 86 -0.44 -37.93 18.94
CA THR A 86 -1.03 -37.82 17.60
C THR A 86 -2.09 -36.72 17.67
N TYR A 87 -1.94 -35.67 16.87
CA TYR A 87 -2.89 -34.56 16.80
C TYR A 87 -3.68 -34.68 15.49
N GLU A 88 -4.99 -34.40 15.52
CA GLU A 88 -5.84 -34.51 14.33
C GLU A 88 -5.73 -33.26 13.44
N SER A 89 -5.35 -32.13 14.04
CA SER A 89 -5.10 -30.90 13.29
C SER A 89 -3.79 -30.22 13.66
N LEU A 90 -3.31 -29.41 12.72
CA LEU A 90 -2.12 -28.58 12.93
C LEU A 90 -2.34 -27.56 14.06
N ALA A 91 -3.57 -27.07 14.21
CA ALA A 91 -3.96 -26.15 15.27
C ALA A 91 -3.81 -26.80 16.65
N GLU A 92 -4.35 -28.02 16.82
CA GLU A 92 -4.22 -28.79 18.07
C GLU A 92 -2.76 -29.08 18.43
N ALA A 93 -1.95 -29.47 17.43
CA ALA A 93 -0.53 -29.73 17.65
C ALA A 93 0.22 -28.48 18.14
N ARG A 94 -0.11 -27.30 17.60
CA ARG A 94 0.46 -26.03 18.04
C ARG A 94 -0.01 -25.62 19.43
N GLU A 95 -1.29 -25.81 19.74
CA GLU A 95 -1.85 -25.50 21.07
C GLU A 95 -1.26 -26.40 22.17
N ALA A 96 -1.01 -27.67 21.86
CA ALA A 96 -0.36 -28.61 22.75
C ALA A 96 1.14 -28.33 22.96
N GLY A 97 1.71 -27.33 22.28
CA GLY A 97 3.12 -26.98 22.38
C GLY A 97 4.07 -27.95 21.66
N ALA A 98 3.56 -28.81 20.78
CA ALA A 98 4.39 -29.69 19.98
C ALA A 98 5.13 -28.89 18.89
N ALA A 99 6.39 -29.21 18.66
CA ALA A 99 7.12 -28.65 17.54
C ALA A 99 6.68 -29.37 16.26
N VAL A 100 6.05 -28.64 15.35
CA VAL A 100 5.52 -29.20 14.08
C VAL A 100 6.21 -28.59 12.87
N PHE A 101 6.62 -29.46 11.95
CA PHE A 101 7.03 -29.10 10.60
C PHE A 101 5.80 -29.10 9.68
N ALA A 102 5.19 -27.93 9.56
CA ALA A 102 3.97 -27.66 8.80
C ALA A 102 4.21 -27.49 7.29
N TYR A 103 4.71 -28.53 6.62
CA TYR A 103 5.05 -28.46 5.18
C TYR A 103 3.83 -28.17 4.29
N GLY A 104 2.66 -28.67 4.69
CA GLY A 104 1.41 -28.46 4.00
C GLY A 104 0.97 -26.99 4.01
N SER A 105 0.86 -26.40 5.21
CA SER A 105 0.57 -24.98 5.37
C SER A 105 1.57 -24.07 4.65
N PHE A 106 2.86 -24.44 4.63
CA PHE A 106 3.87 -23.71 3.87
C PHE A 106 3.63 -23.78 2.35
N MET A 107 3.35 -24.96 1.80
CA MET A 107 3.01 -25.11 0.39
C MET A 107 1.77 -24.28 0.01
N MET A 108 0.75 -24.26 0.88
CA MET A 108 -0.43 -23.41 0.68
C MET A 108 -0.10 -21.92 0.69
N ALA A 109 0.81 -21.49 1.57
CA ALA A 109 1.28 -20.10 1.57
C ALA A 109 2.00 -19.73 0.26
N VAL A 110 2.79 -20.65 -0.31
CA VAL A 110 3.44 -20.46 -1.63
C VAL A 110 2.39 -20.35 -2.74
N ILE A 111 1.39 -21.24 -2.76
CA ILE A 111 0.30 -21.19 -3.74
C ILE A 111 -0.47 -19.87 -3.63
N ASN A 112 -0.82 -19.44 -2.43
CA ASN A 112 -1.51 -18.17 -2.19
C ASN A 112 -0.68 -16.98 -2.70
N PHE A 113 0.62 -16.95 -2.38
CA PHE A 113 1.53 -15.93 -2.89
C PHE A 113 1.57 -15.89 -4.43
N LEU A 114 1.64 -17.05 -5.09
CA LEU A 114 1.62 -17.13 -6.56
C LEU A 114 0.29 -16.62 -7.15
N ILE A 115 -0.84 -16.93 -6.51
CA ILE A 115 -2.16 -16.44 -6.94
C ILE A 115 -2.25 -14.92 -6.77
N ILE A 116 -1.87 -14.37 -5.62
CA ILE A 116 -1.85 -12.92 -5.39
C ILE A 116 -0.93 -12.23 -6.40
N ALA A 117 0.28 -12.75 -6.61
CA ALA A 117 1.23 -12.21 -7.57
C ALA A 117 0.65 -12.21 -8.99
N PHE A 118 -0.03 -13.29 -9.38
CA PHE A 118 -0.70 -13.38 -10.68
C PHE A 118 -1.84 -12.37 -10.83
N VAL A 119 -2.68 -12.21 -9.81
CA VAL A 119 -3.78 -11.24 -9.81
C VAL A 119 -3.26 -9.81 -9.89
N VAL A 120 -2.24 -9.47 -9.09
CA VAL A 120 -1.60 -8.15 -9.12
C VAL A 120 -0.96 -7.89 -10.49
N PHE A 121 -0.29 -8.89 -11.07
CA PHE A 121 0.27 -8.80 -12.43
C PHE A 121 -0.81 -8.50 -13.48
N GLN A 122 -1.97 -9.16 -13.43
CA GLN A 122 -3.08 -8.88 -14.34
C GLN A 122 -3.62 -7.46 -14.17
N LEU A 123 -3.70 -6.96 -12.93
CA LEU A 123 -4.13 -5.58 -12.66
C LEU A 123 -3.16 -4.58 -13.28
N VAL A 124 -1.85 -4.72 -13.01
CA VAL A 124 -0.81 -3.85 -13.57
C VAL A 124 -0.82 -3.90 -15.10
N ARG A 125 -0.93 -5.09 -15.68
CA ARG A 125 -1.04 -5.28 -17.13
C ARG A 125 -2.26 -4.56 -17.70
N THR A 126 -3.41 -4.62 -17.03
CA THR A 126 -4.64 -3.96 -17.48
C THR A 126 -4.52 -2.45 -17.40
N VAL A 127 -3.98 -1.91 -16.31
CA VAL A 127 -3.73 -0.47 -16.16
C VAL A 127 -2.74 0.02 -17.22
N ASN A 128 -1.66 -0.72 -17.48
CA ASN A 128 -0.68 -0.35 -18.50
C ASN A 128 -1.32 -0.35 -19.91
N LYS A 129 -2.13 -1.37 -20.24
CA LYS A 129 -2.89 -1.42 -21.50
C LYS A 129 -3.85 -0.23 -21.67
N VAL A 130 -4.56 0.15 -20.61
CA VAL A 130 -5.50 1.29 -20.66
C VAL A 130 -4.74 2.61 -20.84
N LYS A 131 -3.61 2.78 -20.15
CA LYS A 131 -2.73 3.95 -20.33
C LYS A 131 -2.19 4.05 -21.75
N GLU A 132 -1.71 2.94 -22.32
CA GLU A 132 -1.25 2.88 -23.72
C GLU A 132 -2.38 3.16 -24.72
N ALA A 133 -3.60 2.67 -24.46
CA ALA A 133 -4.76 2.94 -25.29
C ALA A 133 -5.25 4.39 -25.21
N ALA A 134 -5.11 5.04 -24.04
CA ALA A 134 -5.39 6.46 -23.88
C ALA A 134 -4.34 7.30 -24.62
N ALA A 135 -3.05 6.98 -24.48
CA ALA A 135 -1.97 7.67 -25.18
C ALA A 135 -2.09 7.56 -26.72
N LYS A 136 -2.52 6.41 -27.24
CA LYS A 136 -2.74 6.22 -28.70
C LYS A 136 -3.97 6.94 -29.24
N LYS A 137 -4.94 7.31 -28.39
CA LYS A 137 -6.11 8.10 -28.81
C LYS A 137 -5.78 9.58 -29.03
N ASP A 138 -4.70 10.08 -28.47
CA ASP A 138 -4.18 11.42 -28.72
C ASP A 138 -3.38 11.51 -30.05
N GLU A 139 -3.11 10.38 -30.72
CA GLU A 139 -2.36 10.30 -31.98
C GLU A 139 -3.22 10.01 -33.23
N MET A 140 -4.55 9.94 -33.10
CA MET A 140 -5.43 9.87 -34.28
C MET A 140 -5.58 11.28 -34.89
N PRO A 141 -5.52 11.42 -36.23
CA PRO A 141 -5.19 12.69 -36.87
C PRO A 141 -6.19 13.78 -36.50
N ALA A 142 -5.64 14.95 -36.19
CA ALA A 142 -6.37 16.19 -36.05
C ALA A 142 -7.35 16.37 -37.23
N GLU A 143 -8.63 16.17 -36.95
CA GLU A 143 -9.68 16.82 -37.73
C GLU A 143 -9.88 18.19 -37.08
N GLU A 144 -9.15 19.16 -37.64
CA GLU A 144 -9.31 20.61 -37.51
C GLU A 144 -9.74 21.15 -36.14
N ALA A 145 -8.79 21.21 -35.20
CA ALA A 145 -8.85 22.21 -34.13
C ALA A 145 -7.65 23.14 -34.27
N ALA A 146 -7.94 24.44 -34.34
CA ALA A 146 -7.04 25.58 -34.51
C ALA A 146 -5.72 25.46 -33.70
N PRO A 147 -4.61 26.06 -34.18
CA PRO A 147 -3.28 25.83 -33.62
C PRO A 147 -3.26 26.16 -32.13
N ALA A 148 -3.11 25.12 -31.31
CA ALA A 148 -2.70 25.27 -29.92
C ALA A 148 -1.36 26.02 -29.93
N GLY A 149 -1.26 27.07 -29.13
CA GLY A 149 -0.02 27.85 -28.97
C GLY A 149 1.17 26.96 -28.60
N PRO A 150 2.39 27.48 -28.73
CA PRO A 150 3.60 26.69 -28.60
C PRO A 150 3.62 25.92 -27.29
N SER A 151 3.91 24.63 -27.38
CA SER A 151 4.02 23.72 -26.25
C SER A 151 5.10 24.19 -25.27
N GLU A 152 4.97 23.87 -23.98
CA GLU A 152 6.00 24.23 -22.97
C GLU A 152 7.40 23.76 -23.37
N LEU A 153 7.51 22.61 -24.06
CA LEU A 153 8.77 22.10 -24.58
C LEU A 153 9.35 22.99 -25.68
N GLU A 154 8.52 23.55 -26.57
CA GLU A 154 8.96 24.50 -27.60
C GLU A 154 9.41 25.83 -26.98
N VAL A 155 8.72 26.31 -25.94
CA VAL A 155 9.12 27.51 -25.19
C VAL A 155 10.47 27.27 -24.51
N LEU A 156 10.67 26.11 -23.89
CA LEU A 156 11.95 25.77 -23.26
C LEU A 156 13.10 25.64 -24.28
N LEU A 157 12.82 25.11 -25.48
CA LEU A 157 13.79 25.07 -26.58
C LEU A 157 14.14 26.47 -27.09
N GLN A 158 13.14 27.33 -27.27
CA GLN A 158 13.37 28.74 -27.65
C GLN A 158 14.19 29.50 -26.60
N ILE A 159 13.94 29.25 -25.31
CA ILE A 159 14.73 29.84 -24.21
C ILE A 159 16.18 29.33 -24.26
N ARG A 160 16.39 28.01 -24.46
CA ARG A 160 17.74 27.43 -24.58
C ARG A 160 18.51 28.09 -25.73
N ASP A 161 17.89 28.17 -26.90
CA ASP A 161 18.54 28.70 -28.10
C ASP A 161 18.82 30.21 -27.97
N SER A 162 17.94 30.95 -27.28
CA SER A 162 18.14 32.37 -26.96
C SER A 162 19.28 32.60 -25.95
N LEU A 163 19.54 31.67 -25.04
CA LEU A 163 20.65 31.74 -24.08
C LEU A 163 22.00 31.35 -24.70
N GLN A 164 22.01 30.52 -25.74
CA GLN A 164 23.26 30.18 -26.46
C GLN A 164 23.74 31.29 -27.41
N GLN A 165 22.87 32.24 -27.76
CA GLN A 165 23.21 33.39 -28.60
C GLN A 165 23.74 34.61 -27.80
N LYS A 166 23.85 34.50 -26.47
CA LYS A 166 24.49 35.49 -25.59
C LYS A 166 25.85 34.99 -25.12
#